data_AF-D6RC78-F1
#
_entry.id   AF-D6RC78-F1
#
_cell.length_a   1.000
_cell.length_b   1.000
_cell.length_c   1.000
_cell.angle_alpha   90.00
_cell.angle_beta   90.00
_cell.angle_gamma   90.00
#
_symmetry.space_group_name_H-M   'P 1'
#
loop_
_entity.id
_entity.type
_entity.pdbx_description
1 polymer ?
#
loop_
_entity_poly.entity_id
_entity_poly.type
_entity_poly.pdbx_seq_one_letter_code
_entity_poly.pdbx_strand_id
1 'polypeptide(L)'
;MLPADFTKLHLTDSLHPQVTHVSSSHSGCSITSDSGSSSLSDIYQATESEAGDMDLSGLPETAVDSEDDDDEEDIERASDPLMSRDIVRDCLEKDPIDRTDDDIEQLLEFMHQLPAFANMTMSVRRELCAVMVFAVVERAGTIVLNDGEELDSW
;
A
#
# COMPACT_ATOMS: atom_id res chain seq x y z
N MET A 1 -38.82 -41.66 -18.53
CA MET A 1 -40.17 -41.12 -18.81
C MET A 1 -40.48 -40.11 -17.69
N LEU A 2 -40.18 -38.83 -17.91
CA LEU A 2 -40.90 -37.72 -17.27
C LEU A 2 -42.16 -37.48 -18.15
N PRO A 3 -43.29 -36.95 -17.64
CA PRO A 3 -43.41 -35.49 -17.44
C PRO A 3 -44.47 -34.99 -16.42
N ALA A 4 -44.34 -33.72 -16.02
CA ALA A 4 -45.41 -32.71 -15.83
C ALA A 4 -44.76 -31.50 -15.13
N ASP A 5 -44.27 -30.50 -15.87
CA ASP A 5 -45.01 -29.33 -16.39
C ASP A 5 -45.63 -28.45 -15.29
N PHE A 6 -44.95 -27.35 -14.97
CA PHE A 6 -45.58 -26.14 -14.47
C PHE A 6 -45.61 -25.09 -15.58
N THR A 7 -46.83 -24.86 -16.01
CA THR A 7 -47.28 -24.00 -17.09
C THR A 7 -46.97 -22.52 -16.83
N LYS A 8 -46.17 -21.93 -17.72
CA LYS A 8 -46.39 -20.65 -18.42
C LYS A 8 -47.42 -19.70 -17.78
N LEU A 9 -46.95 -18.57 -17.24
CA LEU A 9 -47.64 -17.29 -17.34
C LEU A 9 -46.63 -16.20 -17.74
N HIS A 10 -46.66 -15.89 -19.03
CA HIS A 10 -46.07 -14.69 -19.60
C HIS A 10 -47.24 -13.72 -19.80
N LEU A 11 -47.18 -12.53 -19.21
CA LEU A 11 -47.95 -11.40 -19.72
C LEU A 11 -47.19 -10.09 -19.53
N THR A 12 -46.81 -9.56 -20.67
CA THR A 12 -46.23 -8.26 -20.98
C THR A 12 -47.25 -7.14 -20.82
N ASP A 13 -46.83 -5.97 -20.31
CA ASP A 13 -47.27 -4.61 -20.67
C ASP A 13 -46.55 -3.61 -19.73
N SER A 14 -46.20 -2.35 -19.99
CA SER A 14 -45.94 -1.49 -21.14
C SER A 14 -45.58 -0.11 -20.53
N LEU A 15 -44.57 0.57 -21.11
CA LEU A 15 -44.34 2.03 -21.16
C LEU A 15 -44.18 2.90 -19.86
N HIS A 16 -42.93 3.34 -19.59
CA HIS A 16 -42.36 4.72 -19.54
C HIS A 16 -43.08 5.88 -18.76
N PRO A 17 -42.43 7.04 -18.51
CA PRO A 17 -41.27 7.39 -17.66
C PRO A 17 -41.66 8.40 -16.53
N GLN A 18 -40.82 8.63 -15.53
CA GLN A 18 -40.73 9.94 -14.85
C GLN A 18 -39.30 10.15 -14.30
N VAL A 19 -38.47 10.85 -15.06
CA VAL A 19 -37.24 11.46 -14.55
C VAL A 19 -37.60 12.83 -13.99
N THR A 20 -37.66 12.91 -12.67
CA THR A 20 -37.59 14.14 -11.88
C THR A 20 -36.67 13.75 -10.71
N HIS A 21 -35.52 14.38 -10.46
CA HIS A 21 -35.34 15.78 -10.15
C HIS A 21 -33.94 16.26 -10.55
N VAL A 22 -33.90 17.47 -11.08
CA VAL A 22 -32.70 18.31 -11.13
C VAL A 22 -32.53 18.96 -9.76
N SER A 23 -31.33 18.89 -9.17
CA SER A 23 -30.78 19.88 -8.23
C SER A 23 -29.34 19.51 -7.91
N SER A 24 -28.40 20.09 -8.67
CA SER A 24 -27.08 20.38 -8.13
C SER A 24 -26.86 21.87 -8.26
N SER A 25 -26.93 22.53 -7.12
CA SER A 25 -26.75 23.95 -6.94
C SER A 25 -25.30 24.36 -7.23
N HIS A 26 -25.19 25.51 -7.88
CA HIS A 26 -23.96 26.26 -8.14
C HIS A 26 -23.19 26.59 -6.87
N SER A 27 -21.87 26.43 -6.90
CA SER A 27 -20.93 27.24 -6.11
C SER A 27 -19.60 27.27 -6.84
N GLY A 28 -19.36 28.37 -7.56
CA GLY A 28 -18.05 28.71 -8.08
C GLY A 28 -17.25 29.45 -7.02
N CYS A 29 -15.96 29.13 -6.92
CA CYS A 29 -14.97 30.04 -6.35
C CYS A 29 -13.71 29.93 -7.19
N SER A 30 -13.43 31.00 -7.92
CA SER A 30 -12.14 31.28 -8.55
C SER A 30 -11.10 31.54 -7.47
N ILE A 31 -9.91 30.94 -7.59
CA ILE A 31 -8.72 31.45 -6.92
C ILE A 31 -7.81 32.06 -7.99
N THR A 32 -7.79 33.39 -8.06
CA THR A 32 -6.73 34.12 -8.74
C THR A 32 -5.66 34.38 -7.71
N SER A 33 -4.50 33.73 -7.85
CA SER A 33 -3.34 34.02 -7.01
C SER A 33 -2.57 35.22 -7.55
N ASP A 34 -2.17 36.05 -6.60
CA ASP A 34 -1.60 37.38 -6.73
C ASP A 34 -0.06 37.36 -6.76
N SER A 35 0.47 38.37 -7.46
CA SER A 35 1.78 39.04 -7.37
C SER A 35 3.08 38.25 -7.19
N GLY A 36 3.92 38.35 -8.22
CA GLY A 36 5.38 38.31 -8.11
C GLY A 36 6.00 39.50 -8.85
N SER A 37 6.09 40.65 -8.19
CA SER A 37 6.91 41.76 -8.68
C SER A 37 8.23 41.77 -7.92
N SER A 38 9.34 41.62 -8.63
CA SER A 38 10.67 42.06 -8.19
C SER A 38 11.49 42.39 -9.42
N SER A 39 11.67 43.68 -9.66
CA SER A 39 12.61 44.23 -10.63
C SER A 39 13.99 44.29 -9.96
N LEU A 40 14.98 43.57 -10.49
CA LEU A 40 16.40 43.77 -10.18
C LEU A 40 17.07 44.27 -11.45
N SER A 41 17.00 45.58 -11.66
CA SER A 41 17.69 46.30 -12.74
C SER A 41 18.93 46.98 -12.18
N ASP A 42 19.93 46.23 -11.69
CA ASP A 42 21.17 46.83 -11.16
C ASP A 42 22.48 46.06 -11.47
N ILE A 43 22.45 45.01 -12.30
CA ILE A 43 23.66 44.21 -12.62
C ILE A 43 24.17 44.50 -14.04
N TYR A 44 24.12 45.77 -14.46
CA TYR A 44 24.66 46.23 -15.74
C TYR A 44 26.09 46.81 -15.64
N GLN A 45 26.84 46.50 -14.59
CA GLN A 45 28.08 47.25 -14.33
C GLN A 45 29.30 46.40 -13.91
N ALA A 46 29.61 45.37 -14.70
CA ALA A 46 30.94 44.77 -14.66
C ALA A 46 31.30 44.08 -15.99
N THR A 47 31.38 44.82 -17.09
CA THR A 47 32.06 44.36 -18.30
C THR A 47 32.97 45.46 -18.86
N GLU A 48 34.06 45.73 -18.16
CA GLU A 48 35.22 46.41 -18.72
C GLU A 48 36.51 45.71 -18.27
N SER A 49 37.15 45.01 -19.21
CA SER A 49 38.54 44.53 -19.25
C SER A 49 38.53 43.29 -20.13
N GLU A 50 38.55 43.46 -21.45
CA GLU A 50 39.75 43.60 -22.29
C GLU A 50 40.33 42.25 -22.72
N ALA A 51 40.63 42.21 -24.01
CA ALA A 51 40.96 41.10 -24.87
C ALA A 51 41.89 39.99 -24.33
N GLY A 52 41.45 38.76 -24.58
CA GLY A 52 42.14 37.90 -25.54
C GLY A 52 43.30 37.05 -25.03
N ASP A 53 43.00 35.81 -24.66
CA ASP A 53 43.69 34.60 -25.11
C ASP A 53 42.94 33.37 -24.58
N MET A 54 42.22 32.66 -25.44
CA MET A 54 41.51 31.42 -25.09
C MET A 54 41.80 30.40 -26.18
N ASP A 55 43.04 29.93 -26.23
CA ASP A 55 43.40 28.73 -26.98
C ASP A 55 42.88 27.49 -26.24
N LEU A 56 41.73 26.97 -26.70
CA LEU A 56 41.12 25.73 -26.20
C LEU A 56 41.37 24.55 -27.14
N SER A 57 42.46 24.58 -27.93
CA SER A 57 42.82 23.44 -28.77
C SER A 57 43.60 22.40 -27.97
N GLY A 58 42.91 21.45 -27.32
CA GLY A 58 43.56 20.20 -26.93
C GLY A 58 43.10 19.48 -25.66
N LEU A 59 41.79 19.32 -25.42
CA LEU A 59 41.35 18.28 -24.48
C LEU A 59 40.51 17.21 -25.19
N PRO A 60 41.01 15.95 -25.23
CA PRO A 60 40.28 14.81 -25.77
C PRO A 60 39.22 14.30 -24.77
N GLU A 61 38.09 13.88 -25.34
CA GLU A 61 37.14 12.87 -24.85
C GLU A 61 36.53 13.08 -23.45
N THR A 62 35.31 13.64 -23.42
CA THR A 62 34.34 13.26 -22.40
C THR A 62 33.54 12.08 -22.96
N ALA A 63 33.83 10.86 -22.51
CA ALA A 63 32.83 9.80 -22.58
C ALA A 63 31.59 10.30 -21.85
N VAL A 64 30.45 10.27 -22.52
CA VAL A 64 29.15 10.50 -21.91
C VAL A 64 28.90 9.29 -20.99
N ASP A 65 29.23 9.44 -19.72
CA ASP A 65 28.75 8.51 -18.70
C ASP A 65 27.28 8.86 -18.50
N SER A 66 26.39 8.01 -19.02
CA SER A 66 24.97 8.10 -18.72
C SER A 66 24.78 7.65 -17.28
N GLU A 67 25.07 8.51 -16.32
CA GLU A 67 24.50 8.41 -14.98
C GLU A 67 23.01 8.77 -15.06
N ASP A 68 22.18 7.78 -15.40
CA ASP A 68 20.77 7.75 -15.00
C ASP A 68 20.60 6.40 -14.31
N ASP A 69 21.10 6.38 -13.07
CA ASP A 69 21.09 5.27 -12.12
C ASP A 69 19.70 5.23 -11.47
N ASP A 70 18.94 4.19 -11.85
CA ASP A 70 17.90 3.48 -11.10
C ASP A 70 17.20 4.22 -9.93
N ASP A 71 16.02 4.79 -10.20
CA ASP A 71 15.06 5.24 -9.18
C ASP A 71 13.67 4.57 -9.33
N GLU A 72 13.61 3.26 -9.63
CA GLU A 72 12.33 2.52 -9.68
C GLU A 72 12.27 1.21 -8.83
N GLU A 73 13.15 1.01 -7.84
CA GLU A 73 13.14 -0.20 -6.99
C GLU A 73 12.94 0.06 -5.47
N ASP A 74 11.84 0.69 -5.04
CA ASP A 74 11.53 0.79 -3.59
C ASP A 74 10.15 0.23 -3.17
N ILE A 75 9.63 -0.76 -3.90
CA ILE A 75 8.39 -1.47 -3.50
C ILE A 75 8.65 -2.96 -3.18
N GLU A 76 9.79 -3.54 -3.58
CA GLU A 76 10.09 -4.97 -3.32
C GLU A 76 10.73 -5.22 -1.94
N ARG A 77 11.26 -4.20 -1.27
CA ARG A 77 11.98 -4.38 0.00
C ARG A 77 11.08 -4.78 1.18
N ALA A 78 9.81 -4.38 1.15
CA ALA A 78 8.82 -4.76 2.17
C ALA A 78 8.28 -6.20 1.99
N SER A 79 8.43 -6.77 0.79
CA SER A 79 7.83 -8.05 0.42
C SER A 79 8.80 -9.23 0.45
N ASP A 80 10.08 -9.02 0.80
CA ASP A 80 11.01 -10.12 1.09
C ASP A 80 10.49 -10.94 2.30
N PRO A 81 10.04 -12.19 2.10
CA PRO A 81 9.46 -13.01 3.17
C PRO A 81 10.42 -13.24 4.35
N LEU A 82 11.73 -13.09 4.12
CA LEU A 82 12.72 -13.16 5.19
C LEU A 82 12.63 -11.95 6.13
N MET A 83 12.41 -10.74 5.60
CA MET A 83 12.22 -9.53 6.38
C MET A 83 10.85 -9.53 7.06
N SER A 84 9.79 -9.91 6.35
CA SER A 84 8.44 -10.01 6.92
C SER A 84 8.38 -11.00 8.09
N ARG A 85 9.17 -12.09 8.06
CA ARG A 85 9.23 -13.07 9.16
C ARG A 85 9.83 -12.51 10.44
N ASP A 86 10.83 -11.64 10.33
CA ASP A 86 11.39 -10.99 11.51
C ASP A 86 10.44 -9.91 12.05
N ILE A 87 9.74 -9.17 11.17
CA ILE A 87 8.72 -8.19 11.61
C ILE A 87 7.54 -8.88 12.30
N VAL A 88 7.02 -9.99 11.76
CA VAL A 88 5.93 -10.76 12.38
C VAL A 88 6.32 -11.27 13.77
N ARG A 89 7.59 -11.71 13.94
CA ARG A 89 8.10 -12.09 15.26
C ARG A 89 8.08 -10.88 16.19
N ASP A 90 8.64 -9.75 15.77
CA ASP A 90 8.70 -8.53 16.58
C ASP A 90 7.30 -8.07 17.02
N CYS A 91 6.30 -8.16 16.14
CA CYS A 91 4.90 -7.85 16.46
C CYS A 91 4.29 -8.82 17.48
N LEU A 92 4.61 -10.12 17.41
CA LEU A 92 4.10 -11.13 18.34
C LEU A 92 4.87 -11.22 19.66
N GLU A 93 6.09 -10.67 19.73
CA GLU A 93 6.84 -10.49 20.99
C GLU A 93 6.25 -9.38 21.87
N LYS A 94 5.49 -8.45 21.28
CA LYS A 94 4.71 -7.44 22.00
C LYS A 94 3.50 -8.07 22.70
N ASP A 95 3.19 -7.55 23.89
CA ASP A 95 1.96 -7.88 24.60
C ASP A 95 0.72 -7.53 23.74
N PRO A 96 -0.36 -8.35 23.78
CA PRO A 96 -1.59 -8.10 23.03
C PRO A 96 -2.17 -6.68 23.22
N ILE A 97 -1.99 -6.09 24.40
CA ILE A 97 -2.50 -4.75 24.73
C ILE A 97 -1.63 -3.61 24.17
N ASP A 98 -0.35 -3.89 23.90
CA ASP A 98 0.64 -2.90 23.43
C ASP A 98 0.80 -2.92 21.90
N ARG A 99 0.09 -3.81 21.22
CA ARG A 99 0.15 -4.02 19.77
C ARG A 99 -0.59 -2.89 19.05
N THR A 100 0.09 -2.18 18.14
CA THR A 100 -0.49 -1.04 17.40
C THR A 100 -1.31 -1.52 16.20
N ASP A 101 -2.13 -0.65 15.60
CA ASP A 101 -2.86 -0.99 14.38
C ASP A 101 -1.92 -1.40 13.22
N ASP A 102 -0.75 -0.76 13.10
CA ASP A 102 0.27 -1.13 12.11
C ASP A 102 0.80 -2.55 12.34
N ASP A 103 1.03 -2.94 13.61
CA ASP A 103 1.41 -4.32 13.96
C ASP A 103 0.32 -5.32 13.54
N ILE A 104 -0.95 -4.96 13.77
CA ILE A 104 -2.10 -5.80 13.39
C ILE A 104 -2.18 -5.98 11.87
N GLU A 105 -1.92 -4.94 11.10
CA GLU A 105 -1.89 -4.99 9.64
C GLU A 105 -0.77 -5.91 9.13
N GLN A 106 0.43 -5.80 9.72
CA GLN A 106 1.54 -6.67 9.36
C GLN A 106 1.27 -8.14 9.68
N LEU A 107 0.66 -8.42 10.83
CA LEU A 107 0.23 -9.78 11.19
C LEU A 107 -0.89 -10.30 10.28
N LEU A 108 -1.82 -9.42 9.87
CA LEU A 108 -2.91 -9.77 8.96
C LEU A 108 -2.43 -10.14 7.55
N GLU A 109 -1.40 -9.47 7.07
CA GLU A 109 -0.75 -9.79 5.80
C GLU A 109 -0.14 -11.19 5.84
N PHE A 110 0.58 -11.50 6.92
CA PHE A 110 1.11 -12.85 7.15
C PHE A 110 -0.02 -13.90 7.29
N MET A 111 -1.06 -13.58 8.06
CA MET A 111 -2.20 -14.48 8.28
C MET A 111 -2.95 -14.82 6.98
N HIS A 112 -2.97 -13.92 6.00
CA HIS A 112 -3.56 -14.18 4.68
C HIS A 112 -2.87 -15.31 3.91
N GLN A 113 -1.57 -15.50 4.14
CA GLN A 113 -0.79 -16.53 3.47
C GLN A 113 -1.05 -17.93 4.04
N LEU A 114 -1.66 -18.00 5.24
CA LEU A 114 -1.90 -19.25 5.97
C LEU A 114 -3.28 -19.85 5.60
N PRO A 115 -3.31 -21.03 4.95
CA PRO A 115 -4.57 -21.64 4.50
C PRO A 115 -5.56 -21.95 5.64
N ALA A 116 -5.06 -22.14 6.87
CA ALA A 116 -5.88 -22.41 8.05
C ALA A 116 -6.90 -21.29 8.35
N PHE A 117 -6.58 -20.04 7.98
CA PHE A 117 -7.43 -18.87 8.26
C PHE A 117 -8.25 -18.41 7.04
N ALA A 118 -8.14 -19.09 5.90
CA ALA A 118 -8.78 -18.67 4.65
C ALA A 118 -10.32 -18.61 4.73
N ASN A 119 -10.93 -19.49 5.53
CA ASN A 119 -12.38 -19.53 5.75
C ASN A 119 -12.90 -18.53 6.81
N MET A 120 -12.03 -17.73 7.41
CA MET A 120 -12.42 -16.72 8.41
C MET A 120 -12.65 -15.37 7.75
N THR A 121 -13.59 -14.59 8.30
CA THR A 121 -13.84 -13.22 7.85
C THR A 121 -12.70 -12.29 8.24
N MET A 122 -12.56 -11.16 7.55
CA MET A 122 -11.56 -10.13 7.86
C MET A 122 -11.62 -9.63 9.30
N SER A 123 -12.82 -9.40 9.82
CA SER A 123 -13.01 -8.92 11.20
C SER A 123 -12.48 -9.92 12.20
N VAL A 124 -12.78 -11.22 12.02
CA VAL A 124 -12.28 -12.26 12.90
C VAL A 124 -10.77 -12.33 12.82
N ARG A 125 -10.18 -12.36 11.61
CA ARG A 125 -8.72 -12.37 11.45
C ARG A 125 -8.04 -11.20 12.16
N ARG A 126 -8.63 -9.99 12.10
CA ARG A 126 -8.11 -8.81 12.79
C ARG A 126 -8.13 -8.99 14.30
N GLU A 127 -9.21 -9.54 14.84
CA GLU A 127 -9.32 -9.86 16.26
C GLU A 127 -8.32 -10.94 16.68
N LEU A 128 -8.09 -11.97 15.86
CA LEU A 128 -7.08 -12.99 16.13
C LEU A 128 -5.67 -12.38 16.19
N CYS A 129 -5.30 -11.56 15.21
CA CYS A 129 -4.02 -10.85 15.21
C CYS A 129 -3.80 -10.02 16.49
N ALA A 130 -4.87 -9.51 17.10
CA ALA A 130 -4.79 -8.74 18.33
C ALA A 130 -4.52 -9.59 19.58
N VAL A 131 -4.87 -10.88 19.58
CA VAL A 131 -4.75 -11.75 20.76
C VAL A 131 -3.72 -12.88 20.61
N MET A 132 -3.21 -13.10 19.39
CA MET A 132 -2.19 -14.12 19.13
C MET A 132 -0.90 -13.86 19.91
N VAL A 133 -0.19 -14.94 20.24
CA VAL A 133 1.09 -14.91 20.96
C VAL A 133 2.11 -15.81 20.28
N PHE A 134 3.38 -15.43 20.37
CA PHE A 134 4.49 -16.25 19.88
C PHE A 134 4.93 -17.26 20.95
N ALA A 135 5.02 -18.53 20.57
CA ALA A 135 5.50 -19.60 21.44
C ALA A 135 6.74 -20.29 20.84
N VAL A 136 7.76 -20.53 21.66
CA VAL A 136 9.01 -21.18 21.26
C VAL A 136 9.13 -22.54 21.94
N VAL A 137 9.48 -23.56 21.14
CA VAL A 137 9.79 -24.90 21.64
C VAL A 137 11.26 -25.19 21.36
N GLU A 138 12.08 -25.18 22.40
CA GLU A 138 13.55 -25.24 22.27
C GLU A 138 14.07 -26.64 21.90
N ARG A 139 13.31 -27.70 22.23
CA ARG A 139 13.78 -29.09 22.14
C ARG A 139 12.90 -29.92 21.22
N ALA A 140 13.54 -30.60 20.27
CA ALA A 140 12.89 -31.59 19.41
C ALA A 140 12.27 -32.73 20.23
N GLY A 141 11.08 -33.18 19.84
CA GLY A 141 10.33 -34.22 20.57
C GLY A 141 9.58 -33.73 21.81
N THR A 142 9.50 -32.41 22.03
CA THR A 142 8.61 -31.84 23.05
C THR A 142 7.16 -32.03 22.62
N ILE A 143 6.36 -32.62 23.50
CA ILE A 143 4.91 -32.76 23.31
C ILE A 143 4.28 -31.44 23.76
N VAL A 144 3.67 -30.72 22.82
CA VAL A 144 3.00 -29.43 23.09
C VAL A 144 1.57 -29.63 23.61
N LEU A 145 0.95 -30.76 23.26
CA LEU A 145 -0.39 -31.13 23.67
C LEU A 145 -0.49 -32.65 23.77
N ASN A 146 -1.06 -33.17 24.85
CA ASN A 146 -1.28 -34.60 25.05
C ASN A 146 -2.65 -35.05 24.53
N ASP A 147 -2.77 -36.34 24.20
CA ASP A 147 -4.06 -36.93 23.84
C ASP A 147 -5.03 -36.88 25.05
N GLY A 148 -6.20 -36.28 24.83
CA GLY A 148 -7.22 -36.08 25.87
C GLY A 148 -6.98 -34.91 26.82
N GLU A 149 -5.96 -34.10 26.58
CA GLU A 149 -5.74 -32.84 27.31
C GLU A 149 -6.77 -31.78 26.91
N GLU A 150 -7.21 -30.97 27.88
CA GLU A 150 -8.12 -29.85 27.62
C GLU A 150 -7.35 -28.76 26.86
N LEU A 151 -7.90 -28.33 25.72
CA LEU A 151 -7.31 -27.27 24.91
C LEU A 151 -7.44 -25.94 25.67
N ASP A 152 -6.31 -25.38 26.06
CA ASP A 152 -6.22 -24.05 26.68
C ASP A 152 -5.89 -22.94 25.66
N SER A 153 -5.43 -23.33 24.45
CA SER A 153 -4.92 -22.47 23.40
C SER A 153 -5.33 -23.00 22.01
N TRP A 154 -5.44 -22.12 21.01
CA TRP A 154 -5.86 -22.43 19.64
C TRP A 154 -4.88 -21.88 18.60
#